data_AF-A0A8T4SBP6-F1
#
_entry.id   AF-A0A8T4SBP6-F1
#
_cell.length_a   1.000
_cell.length_b   1.000
_cell.length_c   1.000
_cell.angle_alpha   90.00
_cell.angle_beta   90.00
_cell.angle_gamma   90.00
#
_symmetry.space_group_name_H-M   'P 1'
#
loop_
_entity.id
_entity.type
_entity.pdbx_description
1 polymer ?
#
loop_
_entity_poly.entity_id
_entity_poly.type
_entity_poly.pdbx_seq_one_letter_code
_entity_poly.pdbx_strand_id
1 'polypeptide(L)'
;MDEHTNEHARILKAIKVLVKKNVVVAIAPETINGRIMLTVYENQRSLLDIGVLGNESDMIPETAFIKLAWLLSNYKQEDVCRLYGQNLRGEISERITSDMFDGAINLNT
;
A
#
# COMPACT_ATOMS: atom_id res chain seq x y z
N MET A 1 20.55 5.79 12.34
CA MET A 1 20.61 6.33 10.98
C MET A 1 22.05 6.72 10.71
N ASP A 2 22.60 6.17 9.63
CA ASP A 2 23.89 6.54 9.07
C ASP A 2 23.77 7.81 8.20
N GLU A 3 24.91 8.37 7.78
CA GLU A 3 25.01 9.64 7.06
C GLU A 3 24.15 9.68 5.79
N HIS A 4 23.95 8.53 5.13
CA HIS A 4 23.23 8.40 3.86
C HIS A 4 21.71 8.22 4.01
N THR A 5 21.19 7.90 5.19
CA THR A 5 19.74 7.64 5.38
C THR A 5 18.96 8.80 5.98
N ASN A 6 19.61 9.96 6.20
CA ASN A 6 18.96 11.16 6.75
C ASN A 6 17.69 11.59 6.01
N GLU A 7 17.58 11.29 4.71
CA GLU A 7 16.39 11.60 3.92
C GLU A 7 15.14 10.79 4.32
N HIS A 8 15.27 9.57 4.84
CA HIS A 8 14.08 8.80 5.25
C HIS A 8 13.32 9.49 6.39
N ALA A 9 14.05 10.11 7.33
CA ALA A 9 13.46 10.86 8.42
C ALA A 9 12.74 12.13 7.92
N ARG A 10 13.30 12.78 6.90
CA ARG A 10 12.68 13.94 6.24
C ARG A 10 11.39 13.56 5.52
N ILE A 11 11.42 12.46 4.75
CA ILE A 11 10.25 11.95 4.03
C ILE A 11 9.16 11.50 5.02
N LEU A 12 9.52 10.73 6.06
CA LEU A 12 8.57 10.31 7.09
C LEU A 12 7.91 11.50 7.78
N LYS A 13 8.68 12.56 8.09
CA LYS A 13 8.14 13.80 8.65
C LYS A 13 7.17 14.48 7.70
N ALA A 14 7.47 14.55 6.40
CA ALA A 14 6.59 15.13 5.41
C ALA A 14 5.26 14.35 5.29
N ILE A 15 5.33 13.02 5.21
CA ILE A 15 4.14 12.16 5.16
C ILE A 15 3.30 12.35 6.43
N LYS A 16 3.93 12.37 7.62
CA LYS A 16 3.23 12.60 8.89
C LYS A 16 2.50 13.95 8.92
N VAL A 17 3.06 15.00 8.31
CA VAL A 17 2.38 16.30 8.18
C VAL A 17 1.17 16.20 7.26
N LEU A 18 1.26 15.48 6.16
CA LEU A 18 0.13 15.27 5.23
C LEU A 18 -1.01 14.52 5.93
N VAL A 19 -0.72 13.41 6.60
CA VAL A 19 -1.76 12.65 7.31
C VAL A 19 -2.40 13.49 8.42
N LYS A 20 -1.62 14.27 9.17
CA LYS A 20 -2.17 15.23 10.17
C LYS A 20 -3.08 16.30 9.58
N LYS A 21 -2.89 16.66 8.31
CA LYS A 21 -3.74 17.60 7.57
C LYS A 21 -4.97 16.92 6.97
N ASN A 22 -5.26 15.69 7.37
CA ASN A 22 -6.34 14.89 6.81
C ASN A 22 -6.16 14.70 5.30
N VAL A 23 -4.93 14.42 4.84
CA VAL A 23 -4.68 13.95 3.47
C VAL A 23 -4.59 12.43 3.51
N VAL A 24 -5.36 11.76 2.67
CA VAL A 24 -5.29 10.29 2.55
C VAL A 24 -4.01 9.91 1.82
N VAL A 25 -3.16 9.11 2.47
CA VAL A 25 -1.90 8.62 1.92
C VAL A 25 -1.95 7.11 1.86
N ALA A 26 -1.65 6.54 0.69
CA ALA A 26 -1.55 5.11 0.48
C ALA A 26 -0.20 4.74 -0.13
N ILE A 27 0.29 3.54 0.15
CA ILE A 27 1.49 2.95 -0.44
C ILE A 27 1.12 1.76 -1.33
N ALA A 28 1.82 1.63 -2.45
CA ALA A 28 1.70 0.54 -3.42
C ALA A 28 3.09 -0.04 -3.74
N PRO A 29 3.20 -1.32 -4.11
CA PRO A 29 4.48 -1.95 -4.39
C PRO A 29 5.04 -1.42 -5.72
N GLU A 30 6.35 -1.21 -5.78
CA GLU A 30 7.04 -0.92 -7.05
C GLU A 30 7.15 -2.20 -7.91
N THR A 31 7.23 -3.36 -7.25
CA THR A 31 7.24 -4.65 -7.91
C THR A 31 5.87 -4.98 -8.50
N ILE A 32 5.84 -5.46 -9.74
CA ILE A 32 4.63 -5.90 -10.42
C ILE A 32 3.93 -7.01 -9.62
N ASN A 33 4.71 -7.96 -9.10
CA ASN A 33 4.20 -9.09 -8.33
C ASN A 33 4.58 -8.96 -6.86
N GLY A 34 3.61 -9.10 -5.96
CA GLY A 34 3.85 -9.19 -4.53
C GLY A 34 2.79 -8.48 -3.69
N ARG A 35 2.72 -8.89 -2.42
CA ARG A 35 1.88 -8.25 -1.40
C ARG A 35 2.74 -7.42 -0.47
N ILE A 36 2.31 -6.21 -0.17
CA ILE A 36 2.95 -5.38 0.85
C ILE A 36 2.63 -5.93 2.25
N MET A 37 3.64 -5.99 3.11
CA MET A 37 3.49 -6.29 4.52
C MET A 37 4.22 -5.25 5.37
N LEU A 38 3.52 -4.17 5.74
CA LEU A 38 4.13 -3.05 6.46
C LEU A 38 4.54 -3.40 7.90
N THR A 39 4.12 -4.55 8.41
CA THR A 39 4.38 -5.00 9.77
C THR A 39 5.77 -5.62 9.95
N VAL A 40 6.48 -5.98 8.88
CA VAL A 40 7.75 -6.71 8.96
C VAL A 40 8.91 -5.79 9.33
N TYR A 41 9.10 -4.69 8.58
CA TYR A 41 10.25 -3.80 8.74
C TYR A 41 9.90 -2.59 9.62
N GLU A 42 10.83 -2.16 10.46
CA GLU A 42 10.65 -1.00 11.36
C GLU A 42 10.23 0.29 10.64
N ASN A 43 10.88 0.58 9.51
CA ASN A 43 10.56 1.77 8.71
C ASN A 43 9.12 1.73 8.17
N GLN A 44 8.63 0.55 7.80
CA GLN A 44 7.28 0.38 7.29
C GLN A 44 6.23 0.40 8.41
N ARG A 45 6.55 -0.16 9.58
CA ARG A 45 5.71 -0.03 10.78
C ARG A 45 5.49 1.43 11.15
N SER A 46 6.54 2.25 11.03
CA SER A 46 6.44 3.70 11.25
C SER A 46 5.45 4.39 10.29
N LEU A 47 5.30 3.90 9.06
CA LEU A 47 4.31 4.40 8.09
C LEU A 47 2.89 3.97 8.47
N LEU A 48 2.73 2.71 8.91
CA LEU A 48 1.45 2.19 9.39
C LEU A 48 0.96 2.95 10.63
N ASP A 49 1.86 3.21 11.59
CA ASP A 49 1.57 3.93 12.84
C ASP A 49 1.09 5.37 12.61
N ILE A 50 1.54 6.01 11.52
CA ILE A 50 1.08 7.36 11.16
C ILE A 50 -0.17 7.35 10.28
N GLY A 51 -0.75 6.18 9.97
CA GLY A 51 -2.01 6.05 9.25
C GLY A 51 -1.89 5.93 7.72
N VAL A 52 -0.73 5.53 7.19
CA VAL A 52 -0.61 5.21 5.75
C VAL A 52 -1.37 3.93 5.42
N LEU A 53 -2.17 3.97 4.36
CA LEU A 53 -2.97 2.85 3.87
C LEU A 53 -2.17 1.96 2.90
N GLY A 54 -2.64 0.73 2.66
CA GLY A 54 -2.04 -0.20 1.69
C GLY A 54 -1.32 -1.40 2.30
N ASN A 55 -1.36 -1.57 3.63
CA ASN A 55 -0.95 -2.83 4.24
C ASN A 55 -1.78 -4.00 3.69
N GLU A 56 -1.13 -5.14 3.46
CA GLU A 56 -1.75 -6.36 2.92
C GLU A 56 -2.38 -6.22 1.53
N SER A 57 -2.07 -5.14 0.81
CA SER A 57 -2.49 -4.94 -0.57
C SER A 57 -1.47 -5.53 -1.56
N ASP A 58 -1.99 -6.15 -2.61
CA ASP A 58 -1.29 -6.62 -3.81
C ASP A 58 -1.72 -5.86 -5.09
N MET A 59 -2.39 -4.72 -4.93
CA MET A 59 -2.68 -3.79 -6.03
C MET A 59 -1.40 -3.24 -6.65
N ILE A 60 -1.33 -3.20 -7.98
CA ILE A 60 -0.33 -2.41 -8.71
C ILE A 60 -0.53 -0.89 -8.47
N PRO A 61 0.53 -0.07 -8.61
CA PRO A 61 0.45 1.38 -8.38
C PRO A 61 -0.68 2.09 -9.16
N GLU A 62 -0.93 1.68 -10.40
CA GLU A 62 -1.96 2.25 -11.27
C GLU A 62 -3.36 2.00 -10.73
N THR A 63 -3.64 0.75 -10.32
CA THR A 63 -4.93 0.37 -9.72
C THR A 63 -5.12 1.02 -8.35
N ALA A 64 -4.07 1.07 -7.53
CA ALA A 64 -4.08 1.76 -6.24
C ALA A 64 -4.39 3.26 -6.40
N PHE A 65 -3.83 3.90 -7.43
CA PHE A 65 -4.07 5.30 -7.75
C PHE A 65 -5.53 5.56 -8.18
N ILE A 66 -6.03 4.79 -9.16
CA ILE A 66 -7.41 4.95 -9.66
C ILE A 66 -8.43 4.64 -8.56
N LYS A 67 -8.20 3.60 -7.74
CA LYS A 67 -9.05 3.27 -6.61
C LYS A 67 -9.13 4.42 -5.61
N LEU A 68 -8.00 5.01 -5.25
CA LEU A 68 -7.98 6.15 -4.33
C LEU A 68 -8.72 7.36 -4.90
N ALA A 69 -8.48 7.70 -6.17
CA ALA A 69 -9.15 8.80 -6.85
C ALA A 69 -10.68 8.58 -6.92
N TRP A 70 -11.12 7.37 -7.27
CA TRP A 70 -12.52 7.00 -7.32
C TRP A 70 -13.18 7.07 -5.93
N LEU A 71 -12.53 6.54 -4.88
CA LEU A 71 -13.05 6.58 -3.52
C LEU A 71 -13.21 8.02 -3.01
N LEU A 72 -12.20 8.87 -3.22
CA LEU A 72 -12.23 10.29 -2.84
C LEU A 72 -13.34 11.08 -3.56
N SER A 73 -13.69 10.68 -4.78
CA SER A 73 -14.77 11.32 -5.55
C SER A 73 -16.18 10.90 -5.13
N ASN A 74 -16.34 9.69 -4.58
CA ASN A 74 -17.67 9.08 -4.36
C ASN A 74 -18.04 8.96 -2.87
N TYR A 75 -17.08 9.04 -1.96
CA TYR A 75 -17.30 8.81 -0.53
C TYR A 75 -16.71 9.94 0.32
N LYS A 76 -17.23 10.05 1.54
CA LYS A 76 -16.61 10.90 2.56
C LYS A 76 -15.28 10.29 2.97
N GLN A 77 -14.35 11.15 3.36
CA GLN A 77 -13.00 10.74 3.71
C GLN A 77 -12.92 9.65 4.79
N GLU A 78 -13.82 9.68 5.78
CA GLU A 78 -13.93 8.66 6.84
C GLU A 78 -14.16 7.26 6.27
N ASP A 79 -15.00 7.16 5.23
CA ASP A 79 -15.27 5.91 4.53
C ASP A 79 -14.14 5.49 3.60
N VAL A 80 -13.40 6.45 3.02
CA VAL A 80 -12.28 6.17 2.11
C VAL A 80 -11.23 5.30 2.79
N CYS A 81 -10.83 5.63 4.02
CA CYS A 81 -9.82 4.86 4.75
C CYS A 81 -10.25 3.40 4.96
N ARG A 82 -11.55 3.17 5.27
CA ARG A 82 -12.12 1.84 5.45
C ARG A 82 -12.25 1.08 4.14
N LEU A 83 -12.76 1.73 3.09
CA LEU A 83 -13.04 1.11 1.79
C LEU A 83 -11.78 0.84 0.98
N TYR A 84 -10.71 1.60 1.19
CA TYR A 84 -9.45 1.41 0.47
C TYR A 84 -8.85 0.02 0.70
N GLY A 85 -8.92 -0.49 1.93
CA GLY A 85 -8.44 -1.84 2.28
C GLY A 85 -9.41 -2.98 1.94
N GLN A 86 -10.60 -2.69 1.41
CA GLN A 86 -11.58 -3.72 1.04
C GLN A 86 -11.44 -4.07 -0.44
N ASN A 87 -11.57 -5.36 -0.76
CA ASN A 87 -11.67 -5.80 -2.14
C ASN A 87 -13.05 -5.43 -2.71
N LEU A 88 -13.11 -4.58 -3.74
CA LEU A 88 -14.36 -4.12 -4.35
C LEU A 88 -14.66 -4.80 -5.69
N ARG A 89 -13.65 -5.07 -6.50
CA ARG A 89 -13.74 -5.55 -7.90
C ARG A 89 -12.65 -6.55 -8.28
N GLY A 90 -12.04 -7.21 -7.30
CA GLY A 90 -10.97 -8.20 -7.50
C GLY A 90 -9.56 -7.61 -7.45
N GLU A 91 -9.41 -6.35 -7.04
CA GLU A 91 -8.12 -5.66 -7.04
C GLU A 91 -7.22 -6.01 -5.85
N ILE A 92 -7.77 -6.63 -4.80
CA ILE A 92 -7.01 -7.13 -3.65
C ILE A 92 -7.32 -8.62 -3.51
N SER A 93 -6.30 -9.47 -3.55
CA SER A 93 -6.47 -10.90 -3.32
C SER A 93 -6.69 -11.19 -1.83
N GLU A 94 -7.19 -12.36 -1.45
CA GLU A 94 -7.08 -12.81 -0.06
C GLU A 94 -5.69 -13.39 0.21
N ARG A 95 -5.19 -14.15 -0.78
CA ARG A 95 -3.92 -14.87 -0.75
C ARG A 95 -3.26 -14.81 -2.13
N ILE A 96 -1.94 -14.71 -2.14
CA ILE A 96 -1.15 -14.91 -3.35
C ILE A 96 -0.78 -16.39 -3.47
N THR A 97 -1.12 -17.00 -4.60
CA THR A 97 -0.80 -18.38 -4.97
C THR A 97 0.30 -18.42 -6.02
N SER A 98 0.95 -19.58 -6.19
CA SER A 98 2.10 -19.70 -7.10
C SER A 98 1.75 -19.43 -8.56
N ASP A 99 0.54 -19.78 -8.98
CA ASP A 99 0.00 -19.59 -10.35
C ASP A 99 -0.19 -18.11 -10.72
N MET A 100 -0.21 -17.20 -9.75
CA MET A 100 -0.36 -15.76 -9.97
C MET A 100 0.94 -15.09 -10.44
N PHE A 101 2.07 -15.81 -10.41
CA PHE A 101 3.35 -15.33 -10.91
C PHE A 101 3.62 -15.95 -12.29
N ASP A 102 3.77 -15.11 -13.30
CA ASP A 102 4.20 -15.56 -14.63
C ASP A 102 5.54 -16.30 -14.52
N GLY A 103 5.55 -17.57 -14.92
CA GLY A 103 6.73 -18.44 -14.85
C GLY A 103 6.75 -19.44 -13.69
N ALA A 104 5.63 -19.68 -12.99
CA ALA A 104 5.49 -20.88 -12.16
C ALA A 104 5.65 -22.13 -13.04
N ILE A 105 6.88 -22.65 -13.05
CA ILE A 105 7.24 -23.93 -13.64
C ILE A 105 6.22 -24.94 -13.10
N ASN A 106 5.47 -25.58 -13.99
CA ASN A 106 4.71 -26.76 -13.61
C ASN A 106 5.70 -27.76 -13.02
N LEU A 107 5.78 -27.85 -11.69
CA LEU A 107 6.59 -28.84 -10.98
C LEU A 107 6.05 -30.27 -11.14
N ASN A 108 5.11 -30.47 -12.07
CA ASN A 108 4.49 -31.74 -12.46
C ASN A 108 4.86 -32.18 -13.89
N THR A 109 5.96 -31.68 -14.46
CA THR A 109 6.58 -32.21 -15.69
C THR A 109 8.00 -32.67 -15.43
#